data_AF-A0AAU7Q988-F1
#
_entry.id   AF-A0AAU7Q988-F1
#
_cell.length_a   1.000
_cell.length_b   1.000
_cell.length_c   1.000
_cell.angle_alpha   90.00
_cell.angle_beta   90.00
_cell.angle_gamma   90.00
#
_symmetry.space_group_name_H-M   'P 1'
#
loop_
_entity.id
_entity.type
_entity.pdbx_description
1 polymer ?
#
loop_
_entity_poly.entity_id
_entity_poly.type
_entity_poly.pdbx_seq_one_letter_code
_entity_poly.pdbx_strand_id
1 'polypeptide(L)'
;MALSAVYVTNAPGGIITQSSINAGVQAIVRVPVDTGYGDIVAFHWGPTLQLERAYTTAAFPNYTWVIDIASDFPIAESLSDGSYIVDYSITDFVGNETTSPATDITVEGSDISNPVYLAPVVNTTPSNIVNQATWQAGFTVTVPAQAAIIAGDVITLYSRINGVATVIGTATAAAGATTVDVAASTPAFTGINGVTGFFYYTDTRSGALLGTSSSQQVYIDVVPPPGNLTHT
;
A
#
# COMPACT_ATOMS: atom_id res chain seq x y z
N MET A 1 -7.71 -25.60 6.30
CA MET A 1 -6.51 -25.12 7.03
C MET A 1 -7.00 -24.17 8.12
N ALA A 2 -6.51 -24.25 9.36
CA ALA A 2 -6.90 -23.29 10.41
C ALA A 2 -5.80 -22.23 10.52
N LEU A 3 -6.16 -20.96 10.35
CA LEU A 3 -5.24 -19.83 10.43
C LEU A 3 -5.23 -19.24 11.85
N SER A 4 -4.09 -18.73 12.29
CA SER A 4 -3.99 -17.98 13.55
C SER A 4 -4.38 -16.53 13.34
N ALA A 5 -4.87 -15.84 14.39
CA ALA A 5 -5.04 -14.40 14.32
C ALA A 5 -3.70 -13.67 14.10
N VAL A 6 -3.76 -12.47 13.52
CA VAL A 6 -2.59 -11.59 13.39
C VAL A 6 -2.13 -11.16 14.79
N TYR A 7 -0.82 -11.17 15.03
CA TYR A 7 -0.26 -10.57 16.23
C TYR A 7 0.25 -9.16 15.94
N VAL A 8 -0.27 -8.15 16.64
CA VAL A 8 0.13 -6.74 16.51
C VAL A 8 1.03 -6.36 17.70
N THR A 9 2.25 -5.91 17.43
CA THR A 9 3.20 -5.47 18.47
C THR A 9 2.78 -4.12 19.05
N ASN A 10 3.22 -3.85 20.28
CA ASN A 10 3.00 -2.57 20.97
C ASN A 10 1.51 -2.14 21.08
N ALA A 11 0.59 -3.09 20.99
CA ALA A 11 -0.86 -2.87 21.09
C ALA A 11 -1.46 -3.62 22.30
N PRO A 12 -1.07 -3.31 23.55
CA PRO A 12 -1.60 -3.99 24.73
C PRO A 12 -3.13 -3.83 24.79
N GLY A 13 -3.85 -4.94 24.90
CA GLY A 13 -5.32 -4.93 24.90
C GLY A 13 -5.94 -4.50 23.57
N GLY A 14 -5.18 -4.53 22.46
CA GLY A 14 -5.64 -4.07 21.14
C GLY A 14 -5.59 -2.54 20.98
N ILE A 15 -4.91 -1.82 21.87
CA ILE A 15 -4.86 -0.35 21.84
C ILE A 15 -3.46 0.13 21.43
N ILE A 16 -3.40 0.95 20.38
CA ILE A 16 -2.21 1.64 19.89
C ILE A 16 -2.31 3.10 20.30
N THR A 17 -1.32 3.60 21.03
CA THR A 17 -1.21 5.02 21.41
C THR A 17 -0.06 5.69 20.64
N GLN A 18 0.10 7.01 20.78
CA GLN A 18 1.31 7.68 20.25
C GLN A 18 2.61 7.07 20.78
N SER A 19 2.64 6.60 22.03
CA SER A 19 3.82 5.90 22.56
C SER A 19 4.07 4.57 21.85
N SER A 20 3.01 3.84 21.48
CA SER A 20 3.10 2.60 20.70
C SER A 20 3.65 2.88 19.30
N ILE A 21 3.15 3.93 18.65
CA ILE A 21 3.60 4.38 17.32
C ILE A 21 5.10 4.72 17.36
N ASN A 22 5.54 5.50 18.35
CA ASN A 22 6.94 5.87 18.52
C ASN A 22 7.85 4.66 18.80
N ALA A 23 7.33 3.60 19.41
CA ALA A 23 8.05 2.34 19.64
C ALA A 23 8.08 1.42 18.40
N GLY A 24 7.34 1.77 17.33
CA GLY A 24 7.18 0.99 16.11
C GLY A 24 6.08 -0.07 16.24
N VAL A 25 5.07 0.00 15.38
CA VAL A 25 3.99 -1.00 15.33
C VAL A 25 4.26 -1.96 14.17
N GLN A 26 4.23 -3.25 14.47
CA GLN A 26 4.38 -4.32 13.48
C GLN A 26 3.22 -5.30 13.58
N ALA A 27 2.75 -5.78 12.43
CA ALA A 27 1.88 -6.94 12.35
C ALA A 27 2.69 -8.17 11.97
N ILE A 28 2.45 -9.27 12.66
CA ILE A 28 3.11 -10.55 12.44
C ILE A 28 2.05 -11.54 11.96
N VAL A 29 2.16 -11.90 10.68
CA VAL A 29 1.37 -12.94 10.03
C VAL A 29 2.17 -14.24 10.06
N ARG A 30 1.56 -15.31 10.60
CA ARG A 30 2.13 -16.66 10.59
C ARG A 30 1.33 -17.54 9.65
N VAL A 31 1.95 -17.94 8.54
CA VAL A 31 1.30 -18.85 7.60
C VAL A 31 1.53 -20.30 8.04
N PRO A 32 0.61 -21.22 7.72
CA PRO A 32 0.81 -22.64 8.00
C PRO A 32 1.97 -23.26 7.23
N VAL A 33 2.51 -24.36 7.76
CA VAL A 33 3.69 -25.03 7.17
C VAL A 33 3.42 -25.67 5.81
N ASP A 34 2.14 -25.91 5.51
CA ASP A 34 1.63 -26.48 4.28
C ASP A 34 1.18 -25.44 3.25
N THR A 35 1.38 -24.13 3.51
CA THR A 35 1.20 -23.09 2.49
C THR A 35 2.13 -23.34 1.31
N GLY A 36 1.54 -23.42 0.12
CA GLY A 36 2.22 -23.74 -1.13
C GLY A 36 2.96 -22.54 -1.71
N TYR A 37 4.08 -22.78 -2.40
CA TYR A 37 4.76 -21.74 -3.16
C TYR A 37 3.82 -21.13 -4.20
N GLY A 38 3.71 -19.81 -4.20
CA GLY A 38 2.81 -19.09 -5.10
C GLY A 38 1.40 -18.86 -4.56
N ASP A 39 1.01 -19.47 -3.43
CA ASP A 39 -0.24 -19.10 -2.75
C ASP A 39 -0.19 -17.62 -2.37
N ILE A 40 -1.29 -16.90 -2.55
CA ILE A 40 -1.35 -15.46 -2.28
C ILE A 40 -1.74 -15.25 -0.83
N VAL A 41 -0.91 -14.53 -0.09
CA VAL A 41 -1.21 -14.09 1.28
C VAL A 41 -1.60 -12.62 1.22
N ALA A 42 -2.83 -12.31 1.60
CA ALA A 42 -3.37 -10.96 1.65
C ALA A 42 -3.54 -10.53 3.11
N PHE A 43 -2.81 -9.52 3.55
CA PHE A 43 -2.93 -8.92 4.87
C PHE A 43 -3.83 -7.68 4.81
N HIS A 44 -4.78 -7.56 5.74
CA HIS A 44 -5.73 -6.46 5.82
C HIS A 44 -5.53 -5.64 7.09
N TRP A 45 -5.53 -4.32 6.96
CA TRP A 45 -5.48 -3.35 8.06
C TRP A 45 -6.67 -2.40 7.97
N GLY A 46 -7.76 -2.74 8.66
CA GLY A 46 -9.02 -2.04 8.48
C GLY A 46 -9.65 -2.32 7.11
N PRO A 47 -10.63 -1.49 6.70
CA PRO A 47 -11.51 -1.83 5.57
C PRO A 47 -10.90 -1.60 4.18
N THR A 48 -9.83 -0.81 4.07
CA THR A 48 -9.34 -0.32 2.76
C THR A 48 -7.86 -0.56 2.51
N LEU A 49 -7.08 -0.90 3.55
CA LEU A 49 -5.65 -1.09 3.41
C LEU A 49 -5.33 -2.58 3.36
N GLN A 50 -4.68 -2.98 2.27
CA GLN A 50 -4.31 -4.37 2.05
C GLN A 50 -2.91 -4.46 1.43
N LEU A 51 -2.18 -5.48 1.86
CA LEU A 51 -0.91 -5.89 1.24
C LEU A 51 -1.02 -7.33 0.77
N GLU A 52 -0.59 -7.59 -0.46
CA GLU A 52 -0.52 -8.95 -1.01
C GLU A 52 0.90 -9.34 -1.34
N ARG A 53 1.20 -10.61 -1.11
CA ARG A 53 2.45 -11.23 -1.53
C ARG A 53 2.28 -12.71 -1.79
N ALA A 54 2.89 -13.20 -2.86
CA ALA A 54 3.00 -14.64 -3.09
C ALA A 54 3.92 -15.29 -2.05
N TYR A 55 3.51 -16.44 -1.51
CA TYR A 55 4.30 -17.19 -0.56
C TYR A 55 5.58 -17.73 -1.22
N THR A 56 6.71 -17.37 -0.61
CA THR A 56 8.03 -17.96 -0.85
C THR A 56 8.78 -18.00 0.48
N THR A 57 9.77 -18.89 0.61
CA THR A 57 10.60 -18.94 1.83
C THR A 57 11.45 -17.68 2.05
N ALA A 58 11.76 -16.94 0.99
CA ALA A 58 12.45 -15.66 1.08
C ALA A 58 11.52 -14.54 1.58
N ALA A 59 10.28 -14.52 1.10
CA ALA A 59 9.27 -13.54 1.51
C ALA A 59 8.70 -13.81 2.92
N PHE A 60 8.66 -15.09 3.33
CA PHE A 60 8.09 -15.58 4.58
C PHE A 60 9.12 -16.45 5.33
N PRO A 61 10.25 -15.87 5.79
CA PRO A 61 11.24 -16.63 6.53
C PRO A 61 10.60 -17.26 7.78
N ASN A 62 10.82 -18.56 7.97
CA ASN A 62 10.19 -19.34 9.04
C ASN A 62 8.65 -19.20 9.06
N TYR A 63 8.02 -19.21 7.88
CA TYR A 63 6.56 -19.11 7.73
C TYR A 63 5.96 -17.84 8.34
N THR A 64 6.74 -16.77 8.38
CA THR A 64 6.36 -15.52 9.03
C THR A 64 6.55 -14.34 8.09
N TRP A 65 5.54 -13.49 7.99
CA TRP A 65 5.65 -12.17 7.37
C TRP A 65 5.47 -11.11 8.43
N VAL A 66 6.51 -10.29 8.60
CA VAL A 66 6.50 -9.12 9.46
C VAL A 66 6.23 -7.90 8.60
N ILE A 67 5.23 -7.13 8.98
CA ILE A 67 4.77 -5.93 8.28
C ILE A 67 4.95 -4.77 9.25
N ASP A 68 5.70 -3.75 8.85
CA ASP A 68 5.89 -2.55 9.64
C ASP A 68 4.81 -1.53 9.22
N ILE A 69 3.87 -1.26 10.12
CA ILE A 69 2.65 -0.52 9.78
C ILE A 69 2.95 0.92 9.36
N ALA A 70 4.02 1.52 9.92
CA ALA A 70 4.38 2.90 9.60
C ALA A 70 5.11 3.03 8.24
N SER A 71 5.87 2.02 7.86
CA SER A 71 6.60 2.03 6.59
C SER A 71 5.80 1.41 5.44
N ASP A 72 5.12 0.29 5.66
CA ASP A 72 4.45 -0.45 4.59
C ASP A 72 3.09 0.15 4.19
N PHE A 73 2.42 0.86 5.11
CA PHE A 73 1.14 1.53 4.85
C PHE A 73 1.23 3.07 4.86
N PRO A 74 0.25 3.76 4.26
CA PRO A 74 0.06 5.19 4.45
C PRO A 74 -0.30 5.49 5.91
N ILE A 75 0.63 6.10 6.65
CA ILE A 75 0.48 6.30 8.11
C ILE A 75 -0.76 7.08 8.50
N ALA A 76 -1.17 8.03 7.66
CA ALA A 76 -2.36 8.85 7.86
C ALA A 76 -3.65 8.03 7.84
N GLU A 77 -3.63 6.83 7.25
CA GLU A 77 -4.76 5.92 7.16
C GLU A 77 -4.59 4.72 8.09
N SER A 78 -3.36 4.29 8.39
CA SER A 78 -3.11 3.11 9.23
C SER A 78 -2.92 3.42 10.72
N LEU A 79 -2.47 4.63 11.08
CA LEU A 79 -2.08 4.99 12.45
C LEU A 79 -2.66 6.33 12.91
N SER A 80 -3.67 6.85 12.23
CA SER A 80 -4.52 7.92 12.76
C SER A 80 -5.55 7.35 13.74
N ASP A 81 -6.16 8.22 14.56
CA ASP A 81 -7.20 7.79 15.50
C ASP A 81 -8.36 7.11 14.78
N GLY A 82 -8.72 5.90 15.24
CA GLY A 82 -9.72 5.07 14.58
C GLY A 82 -9.75 3.62 15.07
N SER A 83 -10.70 2.86 14.54
CA SER A 83 -10.83 1.42 14.78
C SER A 83 -10.52 0.64 13.51
N TYR A 84 -9.74 -0.42 13.65
CA TYR A 84 -9.20 -1.24 12.58
C TYR A 84 -9.43 -2.70 12.89
N ILE A 85 -10.05 -3.41 11.94
CA ILE A 85 -10.11 -4.86 11.96
C ILE A 85 -8.90 -5.38 11.19
N VAL A 86 -8.09 -6.20 11.84
CA VAL A 86 -6.84 -6.71 11.29
C VAL A 86 -6.94 -8.22 11.11
N ASP A 87 -6.73 -8.69 9.90
CA ASP A 87 -6.72 -10.10 9.55
C ASP A 87 -5.81 -10.35 8.34
N TYR A 88 -5.77 -11.61 7.91
CA TYR A 88 -5.20 -12.00 6.63
C TYR A 88 -5.94 -13.18 6.04
N SER A 89 -5.88 -13.33 4.73
CA SER A 89 -6.32 -14.52 4.00
C SER A 89 -5.18 -15.16 3.22
N ILE A 90 -5.37 -16.44 2.89
CA ILE A 90 -4.52 -17.21 1.98
C ILE A 90 -5.40 -17.76 0.87
N THR A 91 -5.04 -17.47 -0.37
CA THR A 91 -5.70 -18.01 -1.57
C THR A 91 -4.75 -18.98 -2.28
N ASP A 92 -5.18 -20.24 -2.42
CA ASP A 92 -4.39 -21.26 -3.10
C ASP A 92 -4.42 -21.10 -4.63
N PHE A 93 -3.57 -21.85 -5.34
CA PHE A 93 -3.51 -21.81 -6.81
C PHE A 93 -4.83 -22.16 -7.52
N VAL A 94 -5.74 -22.89 -6.85
CA VAL A 94 -7.05 -23.27 -7.40
C VAL A 94 -8.13 -22.23 -7.06
N GLY A 95 -7.77 -21.20 -6.29
CA GLY A 95 -8.64 -20.09 -5.90
C GLY A 95 -9.42 -20.34 -4.61
N ASN A 96 -9.09 -21.36 -3.81
CA ASN A 96 -9.70 -21.52 -2.50
C ASN A 96 -9.11 -20.51 -1.53
N GLU A 97 -9.95 -19.70 -0.90
CA GLU A 97 -9.54 -18.72 0.09
C GLU A 97 -9.86 -19.21 1.52
N THR A 98 -8.94 -18.96 2.44
CA THR A 98 -9.16 -19.12 3.89
C THR A 98 -8.74 -17.84 4.60
N THR A 99 -9.60 -17.32 5.49
CA THR A 99 -9.33 -16.11 6.28
C THR A 99 -9.04 -16.47 7.75
N SER A 100 -8.14 -15.71 8.36
CA SER A 100 -7.82 -15.82 9.78
C SER A 100 -8.89 -15.19 10.68
N PRO A 101 -8.90 -15.52 11.99
CA PRO A 101 -9.66 -14.75 12.95
C PRO A 101 -9.22 -13.28 12.98
N ALA A 102 -10.21 -12.39 13.00
CA ALA A 102 -10.00 -10.95 13.11
C ALA A 102 -9.39 -10.55 14.46
N THR A 103 -8.57 -9.50 14.43
CA THR A 103 -8.02 -8.81 15.60
C THR A 103 -8.51 -7.37 15.60
N ASP A 104 -9.23 -6.98 16.64
CA ASP A 104 -9.67 -5.60 16.80
C ASP A 104 -8.53 -4.74 17.33
N ILE A 105 -8.22 -3.66 16.61
CA ILE A 105 -7.23 -2.66 16.96
C ILE A 105 -7.90 -1.29 17.04
N THR A 106 -7.61 -0.55 18.09
CA THR A 106 -8.00 0.86 18.23
C THR A 106 -6.75 1.71 18.33
N VAL A 107 -6.66 2.74 17.50
CA VAL A 107 -5.65 3.79 17.61
C VAL A 107 -6.31 4.97 18.33
N GLU A 108 -5.66 5.46 19.39
CA GLU A 108 -6.14 6.61 20.16
C GLU A 108 -5.00 7.55 20.57
N GLY A 109 -5.28 8.85 20.53
CA GLY A 109 -4.32 9.88 20.92
C GLY A 109 -3.10 9.94 20.00
N SER A 110 -3.27 9.62 18.72
CA SER A 110 -2.26 9.76 17.68
C SER A 110 -2.10 11.22 17.25
N ASP A 111 -0.85 11.66 17.10
CA ASP A 111 -0.49 12.95 16.50
C ASP A 111 -0.56 12.91 14.96
N ILE A 112 -0.90 11.76 14.38
CA ILE A 112 -1.02 11.58 12.93
C ILE A 112 -2.42 12.01 12.48
N SER A 113 -2.46 13.05 11.65
CA SER A 113 -3.70 13.53 11.05
C SER A 113 -4.24 12.59 9.97
N ASN A 114 -5.55 12.41 9.97
CA ASN A 114 -6.28 11.77 8.87
C ASN A 114 -6.06 12.52 7.55
N PRO A 115 -6.15 11.83 6.39
CA PRO A 115 -6.10 12.49 5.11
C PRO A 115 -7.29 13.44 4.93
N VAL A 116 -7.05 14.57 4.29
CA VAL A 116 -8.06 15.61 4.07
C VAL A 116 -8.53 15.69 2.62
N TYR A 117 -7.84 14.99 1.72
CA TYR A 117 -8.17 14.96 0.30
C TYR A 117 -8.56 13.57 -0.20
N LEU A 118 -9.37 13.53 -1.24
CA LEU A 118 -9.75 12.29 -1.94
C LEU A 118 -8.52 11.62 -2.58
N ALA A 119 -8.56 10.28 -2.61
CA ALA A 119 -7.53 9.48 -3.25
C ALA A 119 -7.34 9.83 -4.74
N PRO A 120 -6.10 9.72 -5.27
CA PRO A 120 -5.87 9.87 -6.70
C PRO A 120 -6.48 8.71 -7.49
N VAL A 121 -6.74 8.93 -8.78
CA VAL A 121 -7.20 7.89 -9.70
C VAL A 121 -6.05 7.50 -10.64
N VAL A 122 -5.67 6.23 -10.63
CA VAL A 122 -4.57 5.73 -11.46
C VAL A 122 -5.11 5.31 -12.82
N ASN A 123 -4.78 6.07 -13.86
CA ASN A 123 -5.32 5.90 -15.21
C ASN A 123 -4.49 4.88 -16.00
N THR A 124 -4.52 3.63 -15.56
CA THR A 124 -3.89 2.50 -16.25
C THR A 124 -4.92 1.58 -16.89
N THR A 125 -4.47 0.69 -17.76
CA THR A 125 -5.32 -0.32 -18.39
C THR A 125 -4.62 -1.68 -18.32
N PRO A 126 -5.09 -2.62 -17.46
CA PRO A 126 -6.23 -2.50 -16.54
C PRO A 126 -6.02 -1.46 -15.43
N SER A 127 -7.11 -0.92 -14.87
CA SER A 127 -7.06 0.12 -13.84
C SER A 127 -6.35 -0.35 -12.57
N ASN A 128 -5.60 0.56 -11.94
CA ASN A 128 -4.80 0.30 -10.73
C ASN A 128 -3.77 -0.84 -10.88
N ILE A 129 -3.43 -1.22 -12.12
CA ILE A 129 -2.34 -2.14 -12.41
C ILE A 129 -1.22 -1.39 -13.11
N VAL A 130 0.00 -1.50 -12.57
CA VAL A 130 1.23 -1.06 -13.22
C VAL A 130 2.03 -2.30 -13.59
N ASN A 131 1.81 -2.79 -14.80
CA ASN A 131 2.61 -3.86 -15.36
C ASN A 131 3.85 -3.32 -16.09
N GLN A 132 4.71 -4.22 -16.59
CA GLN A 132 5.91 -3.82 -17.33
C GLN A 132 5.62 -2.85 -18.50
N ALA A 133 4.59 -3.12 -19.31
CA ALA A 133 4.26 -2.29 -20.47
C ALA A 133 3.79 -0.88 -20.05
N THR A 134 2.92 -0.81 -19.04
CA THR A 134 2.45 0.45 -18.45
C THR A 134 3.62 1.25 -17.87
N TRP A 135 4.51 0.60 -17.12
CA TRP A 135 5.70 1.24 -16.56
C TRP A 135 6.64 1.77 -17.66
N GLN A 136 6.91 0.97 -18.69
CA GLN A 136 7.80 1.35 -19.79
C GLN A 136 7.23 2.48 -20.66
N ALA A 137 5.90 2.54 -20.83
CA ALA A 137 5.25 3.62 -21.56
C ALA A 137 5.09 4.91 -20.74
N GLY A 138 5.07 4.79 -19.41
CA GLY A 138 4.56 5.83 -18.53
C GLY A 138 3.04 5.81 -18.48
N PHE A 139 2.47 6.51 -17.50
CA PHE A 139 1.02 6.58 -17.29
C PHE A 139 0.65 7.88 -16.58
N THR A 140 -0.64 8.14 -16.45
CA THR A 140 -1.13 9.35 -15.78
C THR A 140 -1.92 9.00 -14.52
N VAL A 141 -1.90 9.92 -13.58
CA VAL A 141 -2.69 9.85 -12.36
C VAL A 141 -3.51 11.13 -12.24
N THR A 142 -4.81 11.00 -12.02
CA THR A 142 -5.71 12.13 -11.85
C THR A 142 -5.89 12.44 -10.37
N VAL A 143 -5.58 13.66 -9.97
CA VAL A 143 -5.98 14.25 -8.69
C VAL A 143 -7.38 14.82 -8.84
N PRO A 144 -8.38 14.33 -8.07
CA PRO A 144 -9.76 14.81 -8.16
C PRO A 144 -9.89 16.30 -7.81
N ALA A 145 -10.77 16.99 -8.53
CA ALA A 145 -11.11 18.38 -8.23
C ALA A 145 -11.74 18.50 -6.84
N GLN A 146 -11.18 19.36 -6.00
CA GLN A 146 -11.65 19.63 -4.64
C GLN A 146 -11.47 21.11 -4.33
N ALA A 147 -12.43 21.72 -3.63
CA ALA A 147 -12.45 23.18 -3.42
C ALA A 147 -11.24 23.72 -2.62
N ALA A 148 -10.58 22.87 -1.83
CA ALA A 148 -9.41 23.24 -1.04
C ALA A 148 -8.11 23.33 -1.87
N ILE A 149 -8.04 22.60 -2.99
CA ILE A 149 -6.92 22.62 -3.92
C ILE A 149 -7.21 23.72 -4.95
N ILE A 150 -6.36 24.74 -5.01
CA ILE A 150 -6.57 25.88 -5.92
C ILE A 150 -5.55 25.88 -7.04
N ALA A 151 -5.93 26.48 -8.16
CA ALA A 151 -5.04 26.61 -9.30
C ALA A 151 -3.74 27.34 -8.90
N GLY A 152 -2.60 26.74 -9.24
CA GLY A 152 -1.28 27.25 -8.87
C GLY A 152 -0.61 26.57 -7.67
N ASP A 153 -1.34 25.76 -6.90
CA ASP A 153 -0.72 24.91 -5.88
C ASP A 153 0.19 23.85 -6.50
N VAL A 154 1.10 23.28 -5.72
CA VAL A 154 2.01 22.22 -6.16
C VAL A 154 1.54 20.88 -5.61
N ILE A 155 1.16 20.00 -6.53
CA ILE A 155 0.82 18.60 -6.27
C ILE A 155 2.08 17.77 -6.40
N THR A 156 2.41 17.01 -5.35
CA THR A 156 3.48 16.00 -5.38
C THR A 156 2.87 14.63 -5.21
N LEU A 157 3.06 13.75 -6.19
CA LEU A 157 2.55 12.39 -6.21
C LEU A 157 3.62 11.42 -5.71
N TYR A 158 3.23 10.54 -4.79
CA TYR A 158 4.09 9.55 -4.17
C TYR A 158 3.60 8.13 -4.48
N SER A 159 4.53 7.20 -4.66
CA SER A 159 4.30 5.78 -4.48
C SER A 159 4.84 5.33 -3.12
N ARG A 160 4.16 4.39 -2.48
CA ARG A 160 4.66 3.63 -1.32
C ARG A 160 4.63 2.15 -1.65
N ILE A 161 5.81 1.53 -1.69
CA ILE A 161 6.00 0.14 -2.10
C ILE A 161 7.08 -0.47 -1.20
N ASN A 162 6.81 -1.63 -0.60
CA ASN A 162 7.76 -2.34 0.27
C ASN A 162 8.44 -1.42 1.30
N GLY A 163 7.65 -0.63 2.03
CA GLY A 163 8.17 0.27 3.05
C GLY A 163 8.70 1.62 2.55
N VAL A 164 8.84 1.82 1.24
CA VAL A 164 9.55 2.98 0.67
C VAL A 164 8.60 3.94 -0.01
N ALA A 165 8.53 5.18 0.49
CA ALA A 165 7.83 6.29 -0.16
C ALA A 165 8.74 7.02 -1.15
N THR A 166 8.33 7.12 -2.42
CA THR A 166 9.10 7.76 -3.50
C THR A 166 8.24 8.76 -4.26
N VAL A 167 8.78 9.94 -4.57
CA VAL A 167 8.12 10.88 -5.49
C VAL A 167 8.14 10.30 -6.91
N ILE A 168 6.98 10.15 -7.52
CA ILE A 168 6.82 9.60 -8.88
C ILE A 168 6.29 10.62 -9.89
N GLY A 169 5.88 11.81 -9.43
CA GLY A 169 5.46 12.90 -10.31
C GLY A 169 5.16 14.18 -9.54
N THR A 170 5.16 15.30 -10.25
CA THR A 170 4.77 16.62 -9.72
C THR A 170 3.97 17.37 -10.77
N ALA A 171 2.96 18.13 -10.36
CA ALA A 171 2.18 18.99 -11.25
C ALA A 171 1.77 20.29 -10.54
N THR A 172 1.46 21.32 -11.33
CA THR A 172 0.76 22.50 -10.83
C THR A 172 -0.74 22.22 -10.87
N ALA A 173 -1.43 22.45 -9.75
CA ALA A 173 -2.87 22.28 -9.66
C ALA A 173 -3.61 23.14 -10.71
N ALA A 174 -4.57 22.53 -11.38
CA ALA A 174 -5.49 23.20 -12.30
C ALA A 174 -6.74 23.71 -11.55
N ALA A 175 -7.58 24.50 -12.21
CA ALA A 175 -8.86 24.93 -11.66
C ALA A 175 -9.90 23.78 -11.49
N GLY A 176 -9.57 22.59 -11.99
CA GLY A 176 -10.37 21.37 -11.86
C GLY A 176 -9.49 20.19 -11.47
N ALA A 177 -9.80 19.01 -12.00
CA ALA A 177 -8.94 17.84 -11.79
C ALA A 177 -7.55 18.11 -12.37
N THR A 178 -6.52 17.66 -11.66
CA THR A 178 -5.13 17.85 -12.06
C THR A 178 -4.56 16.51 -12.52
N THR A 179 -3.98 16.47 -13.72
CA THR A 179 -3.26 15.30 -14.21
C THR A 179 -1.80 15.40 -13.80
N VAL A 180 -1.29 14.34 -13.19
CA VAL A 180 0.14 14.15 -12.90
C VAL A 180 0.67 13.05 -13.81
N ASP A 181 1.70 13.36 -14.59
CA ASP A 181 2.36 12.38 -15.43
C ASP A 181 3.39 11.60 -14.61
N VAL A 182 3.36 10.27 -14.73
CA VAL A 182 4.39 9.37 -14.22
C VAL A 182 5.27 8.96 -15.40
N ALA A 183 6.53 9.36 -15.35
CA ALA A 183 7.47 9.14 -16.44
C ALA A 183 7.67 7.66 -16.75
N ALA A 184 7.83 7.38 -18.05
CA ALA A 184 8.27 6.09 -18.56
C ALA A 184 9.53 5.59 -17.82
N SER A 185 9.52 4.32 -17.44
CA SER A 185 10.63 3.65 -16.75
C SER A 185 11.08 4.36 -15.46
N THR A 186 10.16 5.00 -14.73
CA THR A 186 10.51 5.67 -13.46
C THR A 186 11.20 4.69 -12.49
N PRO A 187 12.33 5.06 -11.85
CA PRO A 187 13.12 4.15 -11.04
C PRO A 187 12.36 3.50 -9.88
N ALA A 188 11.32 4.16 -9.37
CA ALA A 188 10.51 3.71 -8.23
C ALA A 188 9.90 2.32 -8.39
N PHE A 189 9.72 1.84 -9.63
CA PHE A 189 9.14 0.52 -9.91
C PHE A 189 10.17 -0.53 -10.31
N THR A 190 11.46 -0.19 -10.43
CA THR A 190 12.48 -1.12 -10.95
C THR A 190 12.55 -2.40 -10.14
N GLY A 191 12.38 -3.54 -10.80
CA GLY A 191 12.51 -4.87 -10.18
C GLY A 191 11.34 -5.26 -9.27
N ILE A 192 10.27 -4.47 -9.22
CA ILE A 192 9.07 -4.80 -8.44
C ILE A 192 8.30 -5.92 -9.15
N ASN A 193 8.03 -7.00 -8.43
CA ASN A 193 7.42 -8.23 -8.93
C ASN A 193 6.26 -8.66 -8.03
N GLY A 194 5.03 -8.54 -8.53
CA GLY A 194 3.82 -9.04 -7.89
C GLY A 194 3.58 -8.57 -6.46
N VAL A 195 3.53 -7.24 -6.25
CA VAL A 195 3.19 -6.66 -4.94
C VAL A 195 2.11 -5.58 -5.08
N THR A 196 1.35 -5.37 -4.02
CA THR A 196 0.50 -4.18 -3.87
C THR A 196 1.28 -3.03 -3.24
N GLY A 197 1.00 -1.81 -3.68
CA GLY A 197 1.47 -0.57 -3.06
C GLY A 197 0.37 0.48 -3.05
N PHE A 198 0.74 1.71 -2.66
CA PHE A 198 -0.20 2.81 -2.48
C PHE A 198 0.28 4.07 -3.20
N PHE A 199 -0.60 4.72 -3.95
CA PHE A 199 -0.35 6.05 -4.50
C PHE A 199 -1.17 7.09 -3.73
N TYR A 200 -0.52 8.18 -3.35
CA TYR A 200 -1.14 9.30 -2.65
C TYR A 200 -0.44 10.59 -3.08
N TYR A 201 -1.04 11.75 -2.80
CA TYR A 201 -0.42 13.03 -3.10
C TYR A 201 -0.48 13.98 -1.92
N THR A 202 0.43 14.95 -1.94
CA THR A 202 0.39 16.12 -1.06
C THR A 202 0.12 17.37 -1.88
N ASP A 203 -0.58 18.30 -1.27
CA ASP A 203 -0.80 19.64 -1.80
C ASP A 203 0.01 20.66 -1.01
N THR A 204 0.73 21.54 -1.72
CA THR A 204 1.55 22.57 -1.09
C THR A 204 1.33 23.93 -1.74
N ARG A 205 1.27 24.97 -0.91
CA ARG A 205 1.13 26.36 -1.35
C ARG A 205 2.24 27.20 -0.74
N SER A 206 3.04 27.82 -1.59
CA SER A 206 4.19 28.62 -1.16
C SER A 206 5.13 27.87 -0.20
N GLY A 207 5.26 26.54 -0.39
CA GLY A 207 6.11 25.67 0.43
C GLY A 207 5.47 25.13 1.71
N ALA A 208 4.26 25.57 2.08
CA ALA A 208 3.53 25.00 3.22
C ALA A 208 2.69 23.80 2.78
N LEU A 209 2.75 22.70 3.54
CA LEU A 209 1.88 21.54 3.37
C LEU A 209 0.45 21.90 3.78
N LEU A 210 -0.49 21.79 2.84
CA LEU A 210 -1.91 22.03 3.08
C LEU A 210 -2.65 20.76 3.46
N GLY A 211 -2.21 19.61 2.94
CA GLY A 211 -2.80 18.33 3.27
C GLY A 211 -2.25 17.17 2.45
N THR A 212 -2.68 15.98 2.85
CA THR A 212 -2.35 14.70 2.21
C THR A 212 -3.66 14.03 1.80
N SER A 213 -3.64 13.32 0.68
CA SER A 213 -4.78 12.53 0.21
C SER A 213 -4.89 11.19 0.90
N SER A 214 -6.09 10.60 0.90
CA SER A 214 -6.23 9.15 1.02
C SER A 214 -5.43 8.45 -0.08
N SER A 215 -5.18 7.17 0.10
CA SER A 215 -4.36 6.40 -0.83
C SER A 215 -5.20 5.58 -1.79
N GLN A 216 -4.71 5.45 -3.02
CA GLN A 216 -5.19 4.48 -3.99
C GLN A 216 -4.28 3.27 -3.96
N GLN A 217 -4.83 2.08 -3.67
CA GLN A 217 -4.09 0.83 -3.79
C GLN A 217 -3.83 0.51 -5.27
N VAL A 218 -2.63 0.01 -5.57
CA VAL A 218 -2.15 -0.31 -6.92
C VAL A 218 -1.42 -1.65 -6.87
N TYR A 219 -1.71 -2.54 -7.81
CA TYR A 219 -0.93 -3.77 -8.04
C TYR A 219 0.21 -3.49 -9.02
N ILE A 220 1.42 -3.93 -8.68
CA ILE A 220 2.64 -3.60 -9.42
C ILE A 220 3.42 -4.88 -9.72
N ASP A 221 3.64 -5.11 -11.01
CA ASP A 221 4.39 -6.24 -11.53
C ASP A 221 5.11 -5.86 -12.83
N VAL A 222 6.35 -5.41 -12.70
CA VAL A 222 7.14 -4.93 -13.84
C VAL A 222 8.24 -5.91 -14.27
N VAL A 223 8.35 -7.05 -13.60
CA VAL A 223 9.33 -8.08 -13.93
C VAL A 223 8.67 -9.04 -14.93
N PRO A 224 9.25 -9.25 -16.12
CA PRO A 224 8.72 -10.24 -17.04
C PRO A 224 8.72 -11.63 -16.40
N PRO A 225 7.80 -12.52 -16.81
CA PRO A 225 7.92 -13.94 -16.48
C PRO A 225 9.31 -14.44 -16.90
N PRO A 226 9.94 -15.34 -16.12
CA PRO A 226 11.14 -16.01 -16.57
C PRO A 226 10.83 -16.64 -17.93
N GLY A 227 11.51 -16.18 -18.99
CA GLY A 227 11.29 -16.71 -20.33
C GLY A 227 11.45 -18.23 -20.31
N ASN A 228 10.53 -18.94 -20.97
CA ASN A 228 10.60 -20.39 -21.14
C ASN A 228 12.06 -20.79 -21.40
N LEU A 229 12.62 -21.66 -20.55
CA LEU A 229 13.86 -22.35 -20.84
C LEU A 229 13.62 -23.07 -22.18
N THR A 230 14.19 -22.53 -23.26
CA THR A 230 14.30 -23.27 -24.51
C THR A 230 15.17 -24.47 -24.21
N HIS A 231 14.54 -25.62 -23.99
CA HIS A 231 15.20 -26.90 -24.15
C HIS A 231 15.60 -27.00 -25.63
N THR A 232 16.82 -26.57 -25.94
CA THR A 232 17.56 -27.02 -27.12
C THR A 232 18.25 -28.34 -26.82
#